data_AF-A0A2W6DSN9-F1
#
_entry.id   AF-A0A2W6DSN9-F1
#
_cell.length_a   1.000
_cell.length_b   1.000
_cell.length_c   1.000
_cell.angle_alpha   90.00
_cell.angle_beta   90.00
_cell.angle_gamma   90.00
#
_symmetry.space_group_name_H-M   'P 1'
#
loop_
_entity.id
_entity.type
_entity.pdbx_description
1 polymer ?
#
loop_
_entity_poly.entity_id
_entity_poly.type
_entity_poly.pdbx_seq_one_letter_code
_entity_poly.pdbx_strand_id
1 'polypeptide(L)'
;ASERYNTRLEALLVERLGVRFADRAAADGKRPVREIVGLDPALLRAWSSRRADIEPALAALRTQFQADHGRPPTSVEGQELAQQATLATREGKHAPRALAKQRATWRADAATVLGTNEAVDRVVQRALTLAARPARRPLDVAALAREVLATLEHDRATWQVNHVRAETER
;
A
#
# COMPACT_ATOMS: atom_id res chain seq x y z
N ALA A 1 7.96 -3.53 -3.81
CA ALA A 1 6.94 -4.31 -4.54
C ALA A 1 7.26 -4.23 -6.03
N SER A 2 6.78 -5.17 -6.85
CA SER A 2 6.96 -5.09 -8.31
C SER A 2 5.97 -4.08 -8.88
N GLU A 3 6.46 -2.95 -9.39
CA GLU A 3 5.59 -1.89 -9.94
C GLU A 3 4.70 -2.42 -11.07
N ARG A 4 5.30 -3.23 -11.95
CA ARG A 4 4.58 -3.93 -13.02
C ARG A 4 3.39 -4.76 -12.54
N TYR A 5 3.48 -5.37 -11.35
CA TYR A 5 2.34 -6.10 -10.77
C TYR A 5 1.23 -5.11 -10.36
N ASN A 6 1.60 -4.03 -9.68
CA ASN A 6 0.65 -3.00 -9.24
C ASN A 6 -0.06 -2.35 -10.42
N THR A 7 0.67 -1.87 -11.43
CA THR A 7 0.10 -1.23 -12.63
C THR A 7 -0.89 -2.15 -13.36
N ARG A 8 -0.55 -3.44 -13.49
CA ARG A 8 -1.44 -4.43 -14.12
C ARG A 8 -2.67 -4.71 -13.28
N LEU A 9 -2.51 -4.84 -11.97
CA LEU A 9 -3.62 -5.06 -11.05
C LEU A 9 -4.59 -3.86 -11.11
N GLU A 10 -4.07 -2.64 -11.07
CA GLU A 10 -4.87 -1.41 -11.21
C GLU A 10 -5.63 -1.39 -12.53
N ALA A 11 -4.96 -1.65 -13.66
CA ALA A 11 -5.60 -1.67 -14.97
C ALA A 11 -6.77 -2.67 -15.03
N LEU A 12 -6.57 -3.88 -14.47
CA LEU A 12 -7.62 -4.90 -14.41
C LEU A 12 -8.78 -4.50 -13.49
N LEU A 13 -8.51 -3.88 -12.35
CA LEU A 13 -9.55 -3.41 -11.43
C LEU A 13 -10.35 -2.25 -12.03
N VAL A 14 -9.69 -1.31 -12.71
CA VAL A 14 -10.33 -0.23 -13.45
C VAL A 14 -11.20 -0.80 -14.57
N GLU A 15 -10.70 -1.73 -15.36
CA GLU A 15 -11.44 -2.33 -16.49
C GLU A 15 -12.66 -3.13 -16.02
N ARG A 16 -12.51 -3.95 -14.97
CA ARG A 16 -13.56 -4.88 -14.54
C ARG A 16 -14.57 -4.28 -13.56
N LEU A 17 -14.13 -3.35 -12.72
CA LEU A 17 -14.95 -2.80 -11.63
C LEU A 17 -15.22 -1.30 -11.76
N GLY A 18 -14.56 -0.61 -12.70
CA GLY A 18 -14.72 0.84 -12.89
C GLY A 18 -14.07 1.70 -11.80
N VAL A 19 -13.37 1.12 -10.83
CA VAL A 19 -12.79 1.88 -9.71
C VAL A 19 -11.72 2.87 -10.20
N ARG A 20 -11.49 3.93 -9.42
CA ARG A 20 -10.40 4.90 -9.66
C ARG A 20 -9.31 4.75 -8.62
N PHE A 21 -8.07 4.96 -9.03
CA PHE A 21 -6.92 5.04 -8.15
C PHE A 21 -6.40 6.48 -8.08
N ALA A 22 -5.90 6.87 -6.90
CA ALA A 22 -5.18 8.11 -6.70
C ALA A 22 -4.01 7.89 -5.74
N ASP A 23 -2.98 8.73 -5.87
CA ASP A 23 -1.87 8.76 -4.93
C ASP A 23 -2.36 9.17 -3.54
N ARG A 24 -2.06 8.33 -2.56
CA ARG A 24 -2.13 8.67 -1.15
C ARG A 24 -0.72 8.90 -0.64
N ALA A 25 -0.50 10.06 -0.03
CA ALA A 25 0.76 10.37 0.63
C ALA A 25 1.12 9.26 1.63
N ALA A 26 2.33 8.72 1.49
CA ALA A 26 2.88 7.80 2.47
C ALA A 26 3.49 8.60 3.62
N ALA A 27 3.54 8.00 4.81
CA ALA A 27 4.28 8.57 5.93
C ALA A 27 5.79 8.62 5.62
N ASP A 28 6.49 9.55 6.28
CA ASP A 28 7.96 9.61 6.37
C ASP A 28 8.68 9.83 5.02
N GLY A 29 8.12 10.66 4.14
CA GLY A 29 8.76 11.01 2.85
C GLY A 29 8.84 9.82 1.87
N LYS A 30 8.17 8.72 2.17
CA LYS A 30 8.09 7.57 1.27
C LYS A 30 7.27 7.93 0.03
N ARG A 31 7.56 7.23 -1.07
CA ARG A 31 6.80 7.36 -2.31
C ARG A 31 5.30 7.12 -2.04
N PRO A 32 4.40 7.96 -2.59
CA PRO A 32 2.96 7.78 -2.48
C PRO A 32 2.50 6.38 -2.92
N VAL A 33 1.48 5.86 -2.27
CA VAL A 33 0.87 4.58 -2.63
C VAL A 33 -0.47 4.84 -3.31
N ARG A 34 -0.70 4.17 -4.44
CA ARG A 34 -1.93 4.31 -5.22
C ARG A 34 -3.05 3.47 -4.63
N GLU A 35 -4.18 4.11 -4.36
CA GLU A 35 -5.26 3.57 -3.54
C GLU A 35 -6.63 3.86 -4.18
N ILE A 36 -7.62 2.99 -3.95
CA ILE A 36 -8.95 3.17 -4.53
C ILE A 36 -9.63 4.41 -3.92
N VAL A 37 -10.05 5.33 -4.79
CA VAL A 37 -10.78 6.53 -4.42
C VAL A 37 -12.17 6.16 -3.90
N GLY A 38 -12.58 6.80 -2.81
CA GLY A 38 -13.89 6.58 -2.18
C GLY A 38 -13.88 5.53 -1.07
N LEU A 39 -12.77 4.82 -0.84
CA LEU A 39 -12.58 4.03 0.37
C LEU A 39 -12.34 4.92 1.59
N ASP A 40 -12.91 4.53 2.73
CA ASP A 40 -12.71 5.22 4.00
C ASP A 40 -11.33 4.84 4.61
N PRO A 41 -10.46 5.81 4.93
CA PRO A 41 -9.16 5.53 5.55
C PRO A 41 -9.25 4.77 6.89
N ALA A 42 -10.37 4.86 7.61
CA ALA A 42 -10.57 4.10 8.85
C ALA A 42 -10.59 2.59 8.59
N LEU A 43 -11.18 2.14 7.48
CA LEU A 43 -11.17 0.73 7.09
C LEU A 43 -9.75 0.24 6.80
N LEU A 44 -8.95 1.06 6.13
CA LEU A 44 -7.58 0.70 5.80
C LEU A 44 -6.71 0.54 7.05
N ARG A 45 -6.88 1.43 8.03
CA ARG A 45 -6.22 1.29 9.33
C ARG A 45 -6.68 0.02 10.05
N ALA A 46 -7.99 -0.20 10.12
CA ALA A 46 -8.56 -1.35 10.81
C ALA A 46 -8.10 -2.69 10.21
N TRP A 47 -8.03 -2.79 8.87
CA TRP A 47 -7.60 -4.02 8.17
C TRP A 47 -6.08 -4.16 8.01
N SER A 48 -5.30 -3.15 8.43
CA SER A 48 -3.83 -3.23 8.47
C SER A 48 -3.32 -3.78 9.81
N SER A 49 -4.04 -4.71 10.44
CA SER A 49 -3.74 -5.22 11.79
C SER A 49 -2.31 -5.74 11.94
N ARG A 50 -1.84 -6.54 10.97
CA ARG A 50 -0.47 -7.07 10.98
C ARG A 50 0.59 -5.97 11.07
N ARG A 51 0.36 -4.83 10.41
CA ARG A 51 1.28 -3.70 10.49
C ARG A 51 1.25 -3.06 11.89
N ALA A 52 0.06 -2.93 12.47
CA ALA A 52 -0.12 -2.45 13.84
C ALA A 52 0.55 -3.37 14.88
N ASP A 53 0.64 -4.68 14.63
CA ASP A 53 1.34 -5.62 15.51
C ASP A 53 2.87 -5.51 15.37
N ILE A 54 3.36 -5.33 14.13
CA ILE A 54 4.80 -5.27 13.81
C ILE A 54 5.44 -3.98 14.30
N GLU A 55 4.78 -2.82 14.14
CA GLU A 55 5.37 -1.51 14.41
C GLU A 55 5.87 -1.35 15.86
N PRO A 56 5.10 -1.73 16.91
CA PRO A 56 5.57 -1.70 18.29
C PRO A 56 6.77 -2.63 18.55
N ALA A 57 6.74 -3.85 17.99
CA ALA A 57 7.85 -4.80 18.14
C ALA A 57 9.13 -4.27 17.47
N LEU A 58 9.01 -3.67 16.28
CA LEU A 58 10.14 -3.04 15.59
C LEU A 58 10.67 -1.83 16.37
N ALA A 59 9.80 -1.01 16.95
CA ALA A 59 10.20 0.12 17.77
C ALA A 59 11.00 -0.35 19.00
N ALA A 60 10.54 -1.38 19.70
CA ALA A 60 11.26 -1.96 20.83
C ALA A 60 12.64 -2.50 20.43
N LEU A 61 12.74 -3.22 19.30
CA LEU A 61 14.01 -3.73 18.78
C LEU A 61 14.99 -2.61 18.43
N ARG A 62 14.52 -1.50 17.86
CA ARG A 62 15.35 -0.33 17.55
C ARG A 62 15.85 0.37 18.80
N THR A 63 14.99 0.54 19.81
CA THR A 63 15.37 1.10 21.10
C THR A 63 16.44 0.25 21.79
N GLN A 64 16.27 -1.08 21.79
CA GLN A 64 17.25 -2.00 22.35
C GLN A 64 18.58 -1.93 21.60
N PHE A 65 18.54 -1.96 20.26
CA PHE A 65 19.75 -1.82 19.43
C PHE A 65 20.52 -0.53 19.79
N GLN A 66 19.82 0.59 19.94
CA GLN A 66 20.47 1.85 20.28
C GLN A 66 21.07 1.85 21.68
N ALA A 67 20.42 1.21 22.66
CA ALA A 67 20.96 1.05 24.00
C ALA A 67 22.24 0.20 24.01
N ASP A 68 22.26 -0.90 23.26
CA ASP A 68 23.36 -1.86 23.23
C ASP A 68 24.58 -1.34 22.42
N HIS A 69 24.33 -0.59 21.34
CA HIS A 69 25.37 -0.15 20.40
C HIS A 69 25.72 1.35 20.50
N GLY A 70 24.96 2.13 21.26
CA GLY A 70 25.18 3.59 21.40
C GLY A 70 24.89 4.40 20.14
N ARG A 71 24.26 3.81 19.12
CA ARG A 71 23.91 4.46 17.84
C ARG A 71 22.61 3.90 17.26
N PRO A 72 21.88 4.63 16.41
CA PRO A 72 20.76 4.06 15.67
C PRO A 72 21.23 2.95 14.70
N PRO A 73 20.34 2.01 14.33
CA PRO A 73 20.65 1.00 13.32
C PRO A 73 20.86 1.65 11.94
N THR A 74 21.79 1.10 11.18
CA THR A 74 21.96 1.39 9.75
C THR A 74 20.75 0.89 8.95
N SER A 75 20.67 1.21 7.66
CA SER A 75 19.57 0.73 6.82
C SER A 75 19.49 -0.80 6.74
N VAL A 76 20.64 -1.49 6.71
CA VAL A 76 20.69 -2.97 6.66
C VAL A 76 20.24 -3.57 7.98
N GLU A 77 20.81 -3.11 9.10
CA GLU A 77 20.40 -3.57 10.44
C GLU A 77 18.92 -3.25 10.70
N GLY A 78 18.43 -2.11 10.22
CA GLY A 78 17.03 -1.74 10.30
C GLY A 78 16.11 -2.69 9.53
N GLN A 79 16.57 -3.27 8.42
CA GLN A 79 15.84 -4.30 7.67
C GLN A 79 15.83 -5.63 8.43
N GLU A 80 16.95 -6.02 9.03
CA GLU A 80 17.05 -7.24 9.84
C GLU A 80 16.13 -7.16 11.07
N LEU A 81 16.13 -6.03 11.80
CA LEU A 81 15.21 -5.80 12.91
C LEU A 81 13.74 -5.83 12.46
N ALA A 82 13.44 -5.30 11.27
CA ALA A 82 12.09 -5.38 10.69
C ALA A 82 11.68 -6.83 10.35
N GLN A 83 12.62 -7.63 9.84
CA GLN A 83 12.39 -9.06 9.60
C GLN A 83 12.18 -9.81 10.91
N GLN A 84 12.98 -9.53 11.94
CA GLN A 84 12.83 -10.10 13.27
C GLN A 84 11.46 -9.76 13.86
N ALA A 85 11.05 -8.48 13.86
CA ALA A 85 9.73 -8.06 14.32
C ALA A 85 8.59 -8.77 13.56
N THR A 86 8.73 -8.91 12.24
CA THR A 86 7.75 -9.59 11.38
C THR A 86 7.57 -11.07 11.72
N LEU A 87 8.66 -11.75 12.10
CA LEU A 87 8.65 -13.16 12.49
C LEU A 87 8.15 -13.33 13.93
N ALA A 88 8.57 -12.47 14.85
CA ALA A 88 8.19 -12.52 16.25
C ALA A 88 6.69 -12.29 16.49
N THR A 89 6.07 -11.44 15.66
CA THR A 89 4.62 -11.10 15.74
C THR A 89 3.75 -12.02 14.88
N ARG A 90 4.32 -13.05 14.26
CA ARG A 90 3.58 -13.92 13.36
C ARG A 90 2.72 -14.90 14.15
N GLU A 91 1.42 -14.64 14.16
CA GLU A 91 0.45 -15.64 14.62
C GLU A 91 0.47 -16.91 13.76
N GLY A 92 0.14 -18.04 14.40
CA GLY A 92 -0.04 -19.31 13.71
C GLY A 92 -1.10 -19.23 12.61
N LYS A 93 -0.99 -20.07 11.58
CA LYS A 93 -2.00 -20.13 10.52
C LYS A 93 -3.36 -20.48 11.12
N HIS A 94 -4.35 -19.62 10.95
CA HIS A 94 -5.73 -19.97 11.28
C HIS A 94 -6.21 -21.12 10.39
N ALA A 95 -7.14 -21.92 10.94
CA ALA A 95 -7.85 -22.92 10.15
C ALA A 95 -8.53 -22.28 8.93
N PRO A 96 -8.65 -23.01 7.80
CA PRO A 96 -9.30 -22.50 6.61
C PRO A 96 -10.76 -22.10 6.92
N ARG A 97 -11.15 -20.91 6.46
CA ARG A 97 -12.53 -20.40 6.57
C ARG A 97 -13.16 -20.39 5.18
N ALA A 98 -14.42 -20.80 5.10
CA ALA A 98 -15.19 -20.67 3.86
C ALA A 98 -15.28 -19.20 3.42
N LEU A 99 -15.22 -18.94 2.11
CA LEU A 99 -15.24 -17.58 1.55
C LEU A 99 -16.47 -16.77 2.00
N ALA A 100 -17.64 -17.41 2.06
CA ALA A 100 -18.87 -16.75 2.54
C ALA A 100 -18.72 -16.27 4.00
N LYS A 101 -18.11 -17.08 4.87
CA LYS A 101 -17.84 -16.71 6.26
C LYS A 101 -16.84 -15.56 6.35
N GLN A 102 -15.79 -15.58 5.53
CA GLN A 102 -14.82 -14.47 5.47
C GLN A 102 -15.48 -13.16 5.04
N ARG A 103 -16.32 -13.17 4.01
CA ARG A 103 -17.07 -11.98 3.55
C ARG A 103 -18.01 -11.45 4.62
N ALA A 104 -18.69 -12.33 5.35
CA ALA A 104 -19.55 -11.94 6.46
C ALA A 104 -18.74 -11.27 7.58
N THR A 105 -17.57 -11.84 7.94
CA THR A 105 -16.65 -11.22 8.91
C THR A 105 -16.20 -9.84 8.45
N TRP A 106 -15.70 -9.70 7.21
CA TRP A 106 -15.23 -8.39 6.72
C TRP A 106 -16.34 -7.35 6.70
N ARG A 107 -17.57 -7.74 6.35
CA ARG A 107 -18.72 -6.84 6.40
C ARG A 107 -19.05 -6.41 7.83
N ALA A 108 -19.02 -7.34 8.79
CA ALA A 108 -19.23 -7.04 10.20
C ALA A 108 -18.13 -6.10 10.73
N ASP A 109 -16.86 -6.38 10.47
CA ASP A 109 -15.73 -5.54 10.86
C ASP A 109 -15.89 -4.12 10.28
N ALA A 110 -16.24 -4.02 8.99
CA ALA A 110 -16.48 -2.73 8.34
C ALA A 110 -17.65 -1.98 8.96
N ALA A 111 -18.74 -2.66 9.32
CA ALA A 111 -19.88 -2.05 9.99
C ALA A 111 -19.51 -1.59 11.42
N THR A 112 -18.66 -2.33 12.14
CA THR A 112 -18.12 -1.88 13.43
C THR A 112 -17.30 -0.61 13.29
N VAL A 113 -16.48 -0.49 12.24
CA VAL A 113 -15.64 0.69 11.99
C VAL A 113 -16.47 1.89 11.50
N LEU A 114 -17.45 1.66 10.62
CA LEU A 114 -18.24 2.70 9.96
C LEU A 114 -19.58 2.99 10.64
N GLY A 115 -19.89 2.28 11.72
CA GLY A 115 -21.10 2.40 12.53
C GLY A 115 -22.30 1.57 12.04
N THR A 116 -22.50 1.41 10.73
CA THR A 116 -23.66 0.65 10.21
C THR A 116 -23.36 -0.10 8.89
N ASN A 117 -24.21 -1.08 8.56
CA ASN A 117 -24.13 -1.79 7.27
C ASN A 117 -24.43 -0.85 6.08
N GLU A 118 -25.34 0.10 6.25
CA GLU A 118 -25.69 1.10 5.24
C GLU A 118 -24.50 2.02 4.95
N ALA A 119 -23.68 2.32 5.97
CA ALA A 119 -22.44 3.05 5.77
C ALA A 119 -21.44 2.24 4.92
N VAL A 120 -21.32 0.92 5.16
CA VAL A 120 -20.52 0.02 4.31
C VAL A 120 -21.00 0.06 2.87
N ASP A 121 -22.31 -0.05 2.64
CA ASP A 121 -22.88 -0.04 1.29
C ASP A 121 -22.61 1.29 0.58
N ARG A 122 -22.74 2.43 1.28
CA ARG A 122 -22.40 3.75 0.71
C ARG A 122 -20.93 3.87 0.31
N VAL A 123 -20.00 3.32 1.09
CA VAL A 123 -18.57 3.31 0.74
C VAL A 123 -18.34 2.51 -0.54
N VAL A 124 -18.93 1.31 -0.64
CA VAL A 124 -18.82 0.47 -1.83
C VAL A 124 -19.44 1.16 -3.04
N GLN A 125 -20.65 1.69 -2.90
CA GLN A 125 -21.32 2.43 -3.99
C GLN A 125 -20.52 3.64 -4.43
N ARG A 126 -19.95 4.42 -3.51
CA ARG A 126 -19.09 5.56 -3.85
C ARG A 126 -17.84 5.14 -4.62
N ALA A 127 -17.15 4.07 -4.18
CA ALA A 127 -15.96 3.57 -4.86
C ALA A 127 -16.26 3.10 -6.29
N LEU A 128 -17.46 2.54 -6.52
CA LEU A 128 -17.90 2.05 -7.84
C LEU A 128 -18.55 3.14 -8.72
N THR A 129 -19.15 4.18 -8.14
CA THR A 129 -19.84 5.26 -8.89
C THR A 129 -18.91 6.39 -9.31
N LEU A 130 -17.78 6.59 -8.62
CA LEU A 130 -16.74 7.54 -9.05
C LEU A 130 -16.06 7.15 -10.37
N ALA A 131 -16.47 6.04 -10.98
CA ALA A 131 -16.00 5.42 -12.23
C ALA A 131 -16.11 6.24 -13.53
N ALA A 132 -16.01 7.57 -13.48
CA ALA A 132 -15.79 8.35 -14.69
C ALA A 132 -14.41 7.98 -15.25
N ARG A 133 -14.38 7.34 -16.43
CA ARG A 133 -13.15 6.99 -17.13
C ARG A 133 -12.36 8.28 -17.37
N PRO A 134 -11.12 8.42 -16.85
CA PRO A 134 -10.34 9.61 -17.12
C PRO A 134 -10.19 9.76 -18.64
N ALA A 135 -10.43 10.98 -19.15
CA ALA A 135 -10.23 11.28 -20.56
C ALA A 135 -8.79 10.91 -20.93
N ARG A 136 -8.62 10.08 -21.96
CA ARG A 136 -7.29 9.75 -22.49
C ARG A 136 -6.71 11.03 -23.10
N ARG A 137 -5.74 11.63 -22.43
CA ARG A 137 -4.97 12.75 -22.99
C ARG A 137 -3.86 12.19 -23.89
N PRO A 138 -3.51 12.86 -24.99
CA PRO A 138 -2.31 12.53 -25.74
C PRO A 138 -1.10 12.53 -24.80
N LEU A 139 -0.25 11.52 -24.91
CA LEU A 139 0.96 11.42 -24.10
C LEU A 139 2.10 12.15 -24.81
N ASP A 140 2.69 13.15 -24.15
CA ASP A 140 3.98 13.70 -24.55
C ASP A 140 5.09 12.78 -24.02
N VAL A 141 5.59 11.91 -24.91
CA VAL A 141 6.62 10.93 -24.59
C VAL A 141 7.93 11.60 -24.16
N ALA A 142 8.26 12.77 -24.73
CA ALA A 142 9.50 13.47 -24.40
C ALA A 142 9.42 14.13 -23.01
N ALA A 143 8.25 14.67 -22.66
CA ALA A 143 8.00 15.17 -21.31
C ALA A 143 8.07 14.05 -20.26
N LEU A 144 7.36 12.93 -20.51
CA LEU A 144 7.39 11.78 -19.60
C LEU A 144 8.81 11.23 -19.41
N ALA A 145 9.59 11.11 -20.50
CA ALA A 145 10.97 10.64 -20.42
C ALA A 145 11.84 11.54 -19.54
N ARG A 146 11.69 12.87 -19.62
CA ARG A 146 12.42 13.81 -18.76
C ARG A 146 12.02 13.68 -17.30
N GLU A 147 10.73 13.52 -17.01
CA GLU A 147 10.22 13.31 -15.65
C GLU A 147 10.77 12.02 -15.03
N VAL A 148 10.68 10.91 -15.77
CA VAL A 148 11.21 9.60 -15.35
C VAL A 148 12.72 9.68 -15.07
N LEU A 149 13.48 10.31 -15.96
CA LEU A 149 14.93 10.47 -15.76
C LEU A 149 15.24 11.32 -14.54
N ALA A 150 14.57 12.46 -14.36
CA ALA A 150 14.77 13.33 -13.20
C ALA A 150 14.47 12.60 -11.87
N THR A 151 13.42 11.78 -11.82
CA THR A 151 13.11 10.97 -10.63
C THR A 151 14.18 9.90 -10.38
N LEU A 152 14.67 9.21 -11.41
CA LEU A 152 15.71 8.20 -11.25
C LEU A 152 17.06 8.80 -10.84
N GLU A 153 17.43 9.95 -11.41
CA GLU A 153 18.63 10.72 -11.06
C GLU A 153 18.60 11.18 -9.60
N HIS A 154 17.44 11.60 -9.10
CA HIS A 154 17.27 12.00 -7.71
C HIS A 154 17.36 10.80 -6.74
N ASP A 155 16.66 9.71 -7.06
CA ASP A 155 16.46 8.61 -6.12
C ASP A 155 17.60 7.58 -6.13
N ARG A 156 18.41 7.53 -7.19
CA ARG A 156 19.38 6.44 -7.41
C ARG A 156 20.68 6.92 -8.04
N ALA A 157 21.80 6.43 -7.50
CA ALA A 157 23.11 6.62 -8.12
C ALA A 157 23.30 5.80 -9.41
N THR A 158 22.61 4.66 -9.53
CA THR A 158 22.60 3.82 -10.74
C THR A 158 21.22 3.20 -10.96
N TRP A 159 20.83 3.02 -12.22
CA TRP A 159 19.58 2.36 -12.60
C TRP A 159 19.75 1.47 -13.83
N GLN A 160 18.78 0.60 -14.03
CA GLN A 160 18.71 -0.39 -15.10
C GLN A 160 17.35 -0.28 -15.78
N VAL A 161 17.17 -0.95 -16.93
CA VAL A 161 15.94 -0.87 -17.73
C VAL A 161 14.65 -1.20 -16.95
N ASN A 162 14.72 -2.09 -15.97
CA ASN A 162 13.59 -2.42 -15.10
C ASN A 162 13.15 -1.23 -14.22
N HIS A 163 14.09 -0.40 -13.76
CA HIS A 163 13.80 0.80 -12.99
C HIS A 163 13.13 1.86 -13.86
N VAL A 164 13.63 2.04 -15.11
CA VAL A 164 13.01 2.95 -16.09
C VAL A 164 11.59 2.51 -16.41
N ARG A 165 11.39 1.21 -16.69
CA ARG A 165 10.06 0.66 -16.97
C ARG A 165 9.11 0.83 -15.79
N ALA A 166 9.56 0.55 -14.57
CA ALA A 166 8.76 0.73 -13.36
C ALA A 166 8.32 2.18 -13.21
N GLU A 167 9.25 3.15 -13.31
CA GLU A 167 8.90 4.56 -13.17
C GLU A 167 7.98 5.06 -14.30
N THR A 168 8.12 4.52 -15.52
CA THR A 168 7.25 4.87 -16.66
C THR A 168 5.82 4.32 -16.50
N GLU A 169 5.64 3.19 -15.79
CA GLU A 169 4.37 2.47 -15.65
C GLU A 169 3.48 3.02 -14.51
N ARG A 170 3.93 4.03 -13.76
CA ARG A 170 3.26 4.58 -12.57
C ARG A 170 2.24 5.67 -12.89
#